data_AF-A0A329RIK8-F1
#
_entry.id   AF-A0A329RIK8-F1
#
_cell.length_a   1.000
_cell.length_b   1.000
_cell.length_c   1.000
_cell.angle_alpha   90.00
_cell.angle_beta   90.00
_cell.angle_gamma   90.00
#
_symmetry.space_group_name_H-M   'P 1'
#
loop_
_entity.id
_entity.type
_entity.pdbx_description
1 polymer ?
#
loop_
_entity_poly.entity_id
_entity_poly.type
_entity_poly.pdbx_seq_one_letter_code
_entity_poly.pdbx_strand_id
1 'polypeptide(L)' 'MVWGLWDQGKSELVVLNGRQHSRDYIHTISEHMLPFAYKNYGANFVFMQDNASIHVSIETKSFFQEIGVRLLD' A
#
# COMPACT_ATOMS: atom_id res chain seq x y z
N MET A 1 -1.99 1.60 -15.45
CA MET A 1 -0.86 2.11 -14.64
C MET A 1 -0.12 0.91 -14.06
N VAL A 2 1.05 1.08 -13.46
CA VAL A 2 1.71 -0.02 -12.73
C VAL A 2 1.95 0.39 -11.28
N TRP A 3 1.93 -0.59 -10.38
CA TRP A 3 2.25 -0.40 -8.97
C TRP A 3 3.29 -1.42 -8.53
N GLY A 4 4.14 -1.02 -7.60
CA GLY A 4 5.12 -1.90 -6.99
C GLY A 4 5.69 -1.25 -5.75
N LEU A 5 6.40 -2.06 -4.98
CA LEU A 5 7.07 -1.65 -3.76
C LEU A 5 8.52 -2.10 -3.82
N TRP A 6 9.35 -1.40 -3.08
CA TRP A 6 10.79 -1.58 -3.08
C TRP A 6 11.34 -1.44 -1.66
N ASP A 7 12.29 -2.30 -1.31
CA ASP A 7 13.17 -2.18 -0.14
C ASP A 7 14.54 -2.82 -0.50
N GLN A 8 15.14 -3.70 0.32
CA GLN A 8 16.34 -4.46 -0.03
C GLN A 8 16.06 -5.55 -1.08
N GLY A 9 14.80 -5.69 -1.50
CA GLY A 9 14.33 -6.46 -2.66
C GLY A 9 13.21 -5.73 -3.40
N LYS A 10 12.76 -6.30 -4.51
CA LYS A 10 11.63 -5.78 -5.31
C LYS A 10 10.42 -6.68 -5.12
N SER A 11 9.22 -6.11 -5.03
CA SER A 11 8.02 -6.91 -5.28
C SER A 11 7.85 -7.20 -6.77
N GLU A 12 6.86 -8.03 -7.07
CA GLU A 12 6.22 -8.04 -8.37
C GLU A 12 5.66 -6.65 -8.72
N LEU A 13 5.70 -6.31 -10.01
CA LEU A 13 5.00 -5.14 -10.56
C LEU A 13 3.60 -5.55 -10.98
N VAL A 14 2.60 -4.84 -10.45
CA VAL A 14 1.19 -5.09 -10.68
C VAL A 14 0.68 -4.15 -11.76
N VAL A 15 0.01 -4.71 -12.78
CA VAL A 15 -0.67 -3.90 -13.81
C VAL A 15 -2.05 -3.49 -13.30
N LEU A 16 -2.23 -2.20 -13.08
CA LEU A 16 -3.49 -1.61 -12.61
C LEU A 16 -4.37 -1.19 -13.78
N ASN A 17 -5.66 -1.52 -13.68
CA ASN A 17 -6.65 -1.22 -14.69
C ASN A 17 -7.23 0.20 -14.54
N GLY A 18 -7.20 0.97 -15.63
CA GLY A 18 -7.84 2.29 -15.68
C GLY A 18 -7.32 3.31 -14.66
N ARG A 19 -8.15 4.32 -14.39
CA ARG A 19 -7.89 5.35 -13.37
C ARG A 19 -8.25 4.80 -12.01
N GLN A 20 -7.36 4.98 -11.05
CA GLN A 20 -7.50 4.42 -9.70
C GLN A 20 -8.18 5.41 -8.75
N HIS A 21 -8.95 4.88 -7.82
CA HIS A 21 -9.61 5.59 -6.72
C HIS A 21 -9.14 5.02 -5.38
N SER A 22 -9.55 5.60 -4.26
CA SER A 22 -9.11 5.17 -2.92
C SER A 22 -9.36 3.69 -2.66
N ARG A 23 -10.52 3.16 -3.06
CA ARG A 23 -10.82 1.73 -2.93
C ARG A 23 -9.93 0.82 -3.76
N ASP A 24 -9.58 1.23 -4.98
CA ASP A 24 -8.66 0.45 -5.82
C ASP A 24 -7.26 0.43 -5.22
N TYR A 25 -6.85 1.55 -4.62
CA TYR A 25 -5.59 1.63 -3.89
C TYR A 25 -5.60 0.73 -2.64
N ILE A 26 -6.65 0.78 -1.82
CA ILE A 26 -6.82 -0.10 -0.66
C ILE A 26 -6.79 -1.57 -1.08
N HIS A 27 -7.43 -1.92 -2.21
CA HIS A 27 -7.37 -3.26 -2.77
C HIS A 27 -5.94 -3.64 -3.16
N THR A 28 -5.22 -2.75 -3.85
CA THR A 28 -3.81 -2.97 -4.22
C THR A 28 -2.93 -3.18 -2.99
N ILE A 29 -3.14 -2.40 -1.92
CA ILE A 29 -2.42 -2.55 -0.66
C ILE A 29 -2.73 -3.91 0.00
N SER A 30 -4.01 -4.28 0.03
CA SER A 30 -4.48 -5.54 0.64
C SER A 30 -3.93 -6.77 -0.08
N GLU A 31 -3.95 -6.78 -1.41
CA GLU A 31 -3.59 -7.94 -2.22
C GLU A 31 -2.07 -8.08 -2.47
N HIS A 32 -1.34 -6.96 -2.46
CA HIS A 32 0.06 -6.97 -2.89
C HIS A 32 1.02 -6.43 -1.83
N MET A 33 0.71 -5.32 -1.18
CA MET A 33 1.60 -4.72 -0.18
C MET A 33 1.66 -5.55 1.10
N LEU A 34 0.51 -5.84 1.71
CA LEU A 34 0.45 -6.54 3.00
C LEU A 34 1.04 -7.96 2.93
N PRO A 35 0.72 -8.80 1.92
CA PRO A 35 1.32 -10.13 1.84
C PRO A 35 2.83 -10.08 1.67
N PHE A 36 3.33 -9.13 0.87
CA PHE A 36 4.78 -8.92 0.75
C PHE A 36 5.39 -8.48 2.08
N ALA A 37 4.82 -7.47 2.74
CA ALA A 37 5.35 -6.91 3.96
C ALA A 37 5.34 -7.94 5.10
N TYR A 38 4.22 -8.64 5.30
CA TYR A 38 4.12 -9.67 6.33
C TYR A 38 5.05 -10.85 6.08
N LYS A 39 5.23 -11.28 4.83
CA LYS A 39 6.16 -12.36 4.48
C LYS A 39 7.62 -12.00 4.79
N ASN A 40 8.03 -10.76 4.58
CA ASN A 40 9.43 -10.35 4.69
C ASN A 40 9.79 -9.72 6.05
N TYR A 41 8.85 -9.04 6.71
CA TYR A 41 9.11 -8.27 7.94
C TYR A 41 8.15 -8.59 9.09
N GLY A 42 7.15 -9.45 8.88
CA GLY A 42 6.05 -9.62 9.83
C GLY A 42 5.30 -8.30 10.04
N ALA A 43 4.86 -8.02 11.27
CA ALA A 43 4.18 -6.76 11.60
C ALA A 43 5.15 -5.58 11.84
N ASN A 44 6.46 -5.80 11.73
CA ASN A 44 7.48 -4.83 12.12
C ASN A 44 7.99 -4.04 10.91
N PHE A 45 7.14 -3.23 10.30
CA PHE A 45 7.53 -2.32 9.22
C PHE A 45 6.88 -0.94 9.36
N VAL A 46 7.37 -0.01 8.54
CA VAL A 46 6.77 1.31 8.30
C VAL A 46 6.59 1.43 6.79
N PHE A 47 5.39 1.83 6.36
CA PHE A 47 5.05 1.93 4.95
C PHE A 47 5.17 3.38 4.47
N MET A 48 5.92 3.59 3.39
CA MET A 48 6.08 4.90 2.76
C MET A 48 5.25 4.96 1.47
N GLN A 49 4.50 6.06 1.31
CA GLN A 49 3.73 6.38 0.12
C GLN A 49 3.83 7.89 -0.13
N ASP A 50 3.54 8.35 -1.35
CA ASP A 50 3.41 9.78 -1.63
C ASP A 50 2.02 10.32 -1.20
N ASN A 51 1.83 11.64 -1.31
CA ASN A 51 0.59 12.31 -0.93
C ASN A 51 -0.45 12.40 -2.06
N ALA A 52 -0.49 11.43 -2.99
CA ALA A 52 -1.56 11.38 -3.99
C ALA A 52 -2.94 11.40 -3.30
N SER A 53 -3.91 12.11 -3.89
CA SER A 53 -5.23 12.32 -3.26
C SER A 53 -5.92 11.03 -2.78
N ILE A 54 -5.72 9.91 -3.48
CA ILE A 54 -6.26 8.60 -3.12
C ILE A 54 -5.49 7.95 -1.95
N HIS A 55 -4.19 8.22 -1.78
CA HIS A 55 -3.36 7.71 -0.68
C HIS A 55 -3.65 8.42 0.64
N VAL A 56 -3.93 9.73 0.58
CA VAL A 56 -4.21 10.56 1.77
C VAL A 56 -5.70 10.80 2.02
N SER A 57 -6.58 10.16 1.25
CA SER A 57 -8.02 10.21 1.45
C SER A 57 -8.41 9.70 2.84
N ILE A 58 -9.57 10.15 3.34
CA ILE A 58 -10.11 9.67 4.62
C ILE A 58 -10.24 8.14 4.60
N GLU A 59 -10.75 7.57 3.51
CA GLU A 59 -10.96 6.13 3.36
C GLU A 59 -9.64 5.34 3.50
N THR A 60 -8.58 5.76 2.80
CA THR A 60 -7.27 5.08 2.86
C THR A 60 -6.59 5.24 4.21
N LYS A 61 -6.64 6.42 4.82
CA LYS A 61 -6.08 6.65 6.16
C LYS A 61 -6.80 5.83 7.23
N SER A 62 -8.13 5.78 7.18
CA SER A 62 -8.94 4.95 8.08
C SER A 62 -8.63 3.47 7.92
N PHE A 63 -8.46 2.99 6.68
CA PHE A 63 -8.04 1.61 6.42
C PHE A 63 -6.69 1.28 7.08
N PHE A 64 -5.66 2.10 6.88
CA PHE A 64 -4.34 1.86 7.51
C PHE A 64 -4.41 1.88 9.04
N GLN A 65 -5.21 2.80 9.61
CA GLN A 65 -5.44 2.86 11.06
C GLN A 65 -6.13 1.60 11.58
N GLU A 66 -7.15 1.09 10.88
CA GLU A 66 -7.90 -0.11 11.25
C GLU A 66 -7.00 -1.35 11.27
N ILE A 67 -6.12 -1.49 10.29
CA ILE A 67 -5.19 -2.63 10.20
C ILE A 67 -3.89 -2.44 11.00
N GLY A 68 -3.73 -1.31 11.69
CA GLY A 68 -2.56 -1.02 12.53
C GLY A 68 -1.24 -0.85 11.77
N VAL A 69 -1.29 -0.48 10.48
CA VAL A 69 -0.07 -0.23 9.69
C VAL A 69 0.42 1.20 9.94
N ARG A 70 1.70 1.32 10.27
CA ARG A 70 2.35 2.63 10.48
C ARG A 70 2.81 3.21 9.15
N LEU A 71 2.39 4.45 8.86
CA LEU A 71 2.86 5.21 7.72
C LEU A 71 4.09 6.03 8.08
N LEU A 72 4.97 6.28 7.10
CA LEU A 72 6.04 7.27 7.21
C LEU A 72 5.46 8.66 6.94
N ASP A 73 5.82 9.63 7.79
CA ASP A 73 5.41 11.05 7.65
C ASP A 73 6.15 11.80 6.54
#